data_AF-A0A7C3GA55-F1
#
_entry.id   AF-A0A7C3GA55-F1
#
_cell.length_a   1.000
_cell.length_b   1.000
_cell.length_c   1.000
_cell.angle_alpha   90.00
_cell.angle_beta   90.00
_cell.angle_gamma   90.00
#
_symmetry.space_group_name_H-M   'P 1'
#
loop_
_entity.id
_entity.type
_entity.pdbx_description
1 polymer ?
#
loop_
_entity_poly.entity_id
_entity_poly.type
_entity_poly.pdbx_seq_one_letter_code
_entity_poly.pdbx_strand_id
1 'polypeptide(L)'
;MRYLFFLLISLLTLTVIACGVQPANEEISAETPSPSPPTPIATTPPNPTATPSATTTPFTSSLPILGKAPDIRNKTWLNSEPMTLSSLKGKVVLVEFWTYT
;
A
#
# COMPACT_ATOMS: atom_id res chain seq x y z
N MET A 1 -17.48 43.04 0.73
CA MET A 1 -17.96 42.20 1.86
C MET A 1 -18.79 40.99 1.45
N ARG A 2 -19.71 41.09 0.47
CA ARG A 2 -20.50 39.92 0.02
C ARG A 2 -19.68 38.83 -0.68
N TYR A 3 -18.69 39.20 -1.50
CA TYR A 3 -17.83 38.24 -2.20
C TYR A 3 -16.86 37.48 -1.27
N LEU A 4 -16.41 38.11 -0.18
CA LEU A 4 -15.55 37.46 0.82
C LEU A 4 -16.29 36.32 1.56
N PHE A 5 -17.59 36.53 1.83
CA PHE A 5 -18.45 35.53 2.46
C PHE A 5 -18.68 34.32 1.54
N PHE A 6 -18.93 34.56 0.24
CA PHE A 6 -19.05 33.47 -0.74
C PHE A 6 -17.73 32.72 -0.97
N LEU A 7 -16.58 33.42 -0.91
CA LEU A 7 -15.25 32.82 -1.02
C LEU A 7 -14.92 31.94 0.21
N LEU A 8 -15.27 32.37 1.42
CA LEU A 8 -15.12 31.57 2.65
C LEU A 8 -15.98 30.30 2.64
N ILE A 9 -17.23 30.39 2.17
CA ILE A 9 -18.12 29.23 2.04
C ILE A 9 -17.56 28.24 1.01
N SER A 10 -17.05 28.73 -0.13
CA SER A 10 -16.44 27.86 -1.14
C SER A 10 -15.14 27.20 -0.67
N LEU A 11 -14.35 27.87 0.18
CA LEU A 11 -13.11 27.32 0.73
C LEU A 11 -13.38 26.25 1.81
N LEU A 12 -14.44 26.46 2.61
CA LEU A 12 -14.88 25.50 3.63
C LEU A 12 -15.43 24.22 3.00
N THR A 13 -16.23 24.33 1.93
CA THR A 13 -16.78 23.14 1.23
C THR A 13 -15.72 22.32 0.52
N LEU A 14 -14.70 22.96 -0.07
CA LEU A 14 -13.61 22.25 -0.75
C LEU A 14 -12.73 21.45 0.24
N THR A 15 -12.55 21.96 1.46
CA THR A 15 -11.73 21.30 2.50
C THR A 15 -12.41 20.05 3.06
N VAL A 16 -13.75 20.04 3.13
CA VAL A 16 -14.54 18.89 3.62
C VAL A 16 -14.53 17.71 2.63
N ILE A 17 -14.43 17.98 1.32
CA ILE A 17 -14.36 16.92 0.29
C ILE A 17 -12.96 16.28 0.23
N ALA A 18 -11.91 17.01 0.61
CA ALA A 18 -10.53 16.51 0.64
C ALA A 18 -10.22 15.57 1.83
N CYS A 19 -11.10 15.47 2.83
CA CYS A 19 -10.99 14.49 3.91
C CYS A 19 -11.94 13.33 3.62
N GLY A 20 -11.60 12.49 2.64
CA GLY A 20 -12.33 11.25 2.36
C GLY A 20 -12.29 10.30 3.57
N VAL A 21 -13.36 10.27 4.36
CA VAL A 21 -13.60 9.21 5.33
C VAL A 21 -14.09 7.99 4.55
N GLN A 22 -13.20 7.03 4.30
CA GLN A 22 -13.61 5.70 3.88
C GLN A 22 -14.22 4.97 5.09
N PRO A 23 -15.47 4.48 5.03
CA PRO A 23 -15.96 3.51 5.98
C PRO A 23 -15.17 2.20 5.79
N ALA A 24 -14.76 1.65 6.93
CA ALA A 24 -14.08 0.37 7.05
C ALA A 24 -14.82 -0.74 6.28
N ASN A 25 -14.05 -1.46 5.46
CA ASN A 25 -14.29 -2.82 4.98
C ASN A 25 -15.47 -3.59 5.61
N GLU A 26 -16.49 -3.88 4.79
CA GLU A 26 -17.38 -5.01 5.01
C GLU A 26 -16.58 -6.31 4.80
N GLU A 27 -16.27 -6.96 5.92
CA GLU A 27 -15.74 -8.31 5.99
C GLU A 27 -16.87 -9.29 5.66
N ILE A 28 -16.68 -10.06 4.59
CA ILE A 28 -17.62 -11.06 4.09
C ILE A 28 -17.90 -12.12 5.17
N SER A 29 -19.18 -12.40 5.36
CA SER A 29 -19.71 -13.51 6.15
C SER A 29 -19.04 -14.83 5.79
N ALA A 30 -18.47 -15.48 6.80
CA ALA A 30 -18.35 -16.93 6.85
C ALA A 30 -18.97 -17.40 8.18
N GLU A 31 -20.18 -17.94 8.09
CA GLU A 31 -20.87 -18.64 9.17
C GLU A 31 -20.41 -20.11 9.19
N THR A 32 -19.96 -20.63 10.34
CA THR A 32 -20.43 -21.89 10.96
C THR A 32 -19.83 -22.07 12.38
N PRO A 33 -20.37 -22.93 13.26
CA PRO A 33 -20.69 -22.58 14.63
C PRO A 33 -19.64 -23.07 15.64
N SER A 34 -19.63 -22.38 16.78
CA SER A 34 -18.87 -22.67 17.99
C SER A 34 -19.09 -24.09 18.54
N PRO A 35 -18.03 -24.88 18.82
CA PRO A 35 -18.08 -25.91 19.84
C PRO A 35 -17.66 -25.33 21.21
N SER A 36 -18.52 -25.48 22.22
CA SER A 36 -18.34 -25.05 23.62
C SER A 36 -17.05 -25.57 24.30
N PRO A 37 -16.52 -24.87 25.33
CA PRO A 37 -15.33 -25.27 26.10
C PRO A 37 -15.70 -26.04 27.39
N PRO A 38 -14.75 -26.43 28.28
CA PRO A 38 -13.60 -27.32 28.12
C PRO A 38 -13.59 -28.45 29.20
N THR A 39 -12.80 -29.52 29.06
CA THR A 39 -12.38 -30.36 30.22
C THR A 39 -11.02 -31.04 29.94
N PRO A 40 -10.15 -31.22 30.95
CA PRO A 40 -8.69 -31.24 30.80
C PRO A 40 -8.10 -32.65 30.79
N ILE A 41 -7.05 -32.88 30.00
CA ILE A 41 -6.12 -34.00 30.23
C ILE A 41 -4.69 -33.51 29.94
N ALA A 42 -3.83 -33.64 30.95
CA ALA A 42 -2.41 -33.36 30.92
C ALA A 42 -1.65 -34.22 29.90
N THR A 43 -0.54 -33.70 29.37
CA THR A 43 0.82 -34.30 29.41
C THR A 43 1.68 -33.77 28.26
N THR A 44 2.83 -33.21 28.60
CA THR A 44 3.89 -32.66 27.73
C THR A 44 4.53 -33.75 26.84
N PRO A 45 5.05 -33.38 25.65
CA PRO A 45 6.50 -33.48 25.43
C PRO A 45 7.09 -32.19 24.81
N PRO A 46 8.33 -31.79 25.15
CA PRO A 46 8.96 -30.61 24.56
C PRO A 46 9.49 -30.99 23.17
N ASN A 47 9.06 -30.29 22.12
CA ASN A 47 9.78 -30.33 20.86
C ASN A 47 9.87 -28.90 20.30
N PRO A 48 11.08 -28.49 19.88
CA PRO A 48 11.53 -27.12 20.00
C PRO A 48 10.82 -26.24 18.97
N THR A 49 10.52 -25.02 19.42
CA THR A 49 10.45 -23.80 18.63
C THR A 49 11.38 -23.85 17.41
N ALA A 50 10.88 -24.36 16.29
CA ALA A 50 11.43 -24.10 14.98
C ALA A 50 10.79 -22.80 14.50
N THR A 51 11.22 -21.69 15.11
CA THR A 51 11.11 -20.39 14.45
C THR A 51 11.82 -20.53 13.12
N PRO A 52 11.20 -20.25 11.96
CA PRO A 52 11.95 -20.02 10.75
C PRO A 52 12.81 -18.79 11.01
N SER A 53 14.05 -19.03 11.44
CA SER A 53 15.08 -18.00 11.52
C SER A 53 15.46 -17.68 10.08
N ALA A 54 14.61 -16.89 9.42
CA ALA A 54 14.96 -16.24 8.18
C ALA A 54 16.08 -15.26 8.54
N THR A 55 17.32 -15.74 8.45
CA THR A 55 18.47 -14.86 8.36
C THR A 55 18.26 -14.07 7.07
N THR A 56 17.73 -12.85 7.19
CA THR A 56 17.52 -11.93 6.07
C THR A 56 18.87 -11.42 5.61
N THR A 57 19.65 -12.28 4.94
CA THR A 57 20.74 -11.78 4.10
C THR A 57 20.10 -10.94 3.01
N PRO A 58 20.43 -9.64 2.88
CA PRO A 58 19.83 -8.79 1.87
C PRO A 58 20.14 -9.38 0.49
N PHE A 59 19.11 -9.51 -0.35
CA PHE A 59 19.29 -9.90 -1.73
C PHE A 59 20.15 -8.86 -2.45
N THR A 60 21.24 -9.31 -3.08
CA THR A 60 22.09 -8.46 -3.92
C THR A 60 22.11 -9.06 -5.32
N SER A 61 21.78 -8.25 -6.33
CA SER A 61 21.92 -8.66 -7.73
C SER A 61 23.39 -8.51 -8.15
N SER A 62 23.90 -9.41 -8.99
CA SER A 62 25.22 -9.24 -9.63
C SER A 62 25.25 -8.19 -10.76
N LEU A 63 24.22 -7.34 -10.86
CA LEU A 63 24.11 -6.32 -11.89
C LEU A 63 24.93 -5.06 -11.54
N PRO A 64 25.54 -4.40 -12.54
CA PRO A 64 26.28 -3.17 -12.31
C PRO A 64 25.36 -2.00 -11.91
N ILE A 65 25.89 -1.07 -11.12
CA ILE A 65 25.22 0.19 -10.79
C ILE A 65 25.56 1.21 -11.87
N LEU A 66 24.58 1.54 -12.72
CA LEU A 66 24.74 2.49 -13.83
C LEU A 66 24.48 3.95 -13.43
N GLY A 67 24.38 4.23 -12.12
CA GLY A 67 24.03 5.54 -11.58
C GLY A 67 22.55 5.71 -11.30
N LYS A 68 22.13 6.95 -11.04
CA LYS A 68 20.75 7.29 -10.69
C LYS A 68 19.89 7.33 -11.96
N ALA A 69 18.74 6.66 -11.93
CA ALA A 69 17.75 6.76 -13.00
C ALA A 69 17.28 8.22 -13.21
N PRO A 70 17.17 8.68 -14.47
CA PRO A 70 16.60 9.99 -14.79
C PRO A 70 15.13 10.09 -14.36
N ASP A 71 14.67 11.30 -14.08
CA ASP A 71 13.30 11.55 -13.64
C ASP A 71 12.27 11.38 -14.78
N ILE A 72 11.04 10.99 -14.44
CA ILE A 72 9.95 10.80 -15.41
C ILE A 72 9.26 12.15 -15.64
N ARG A 73 9.17 12.60 -16.90
CA ARG A 73 8.65 13.93 -17.28
C ARG A 73 7.43 13.89 -18.19
N ASN A 74 6.68 12.80 -18.15
CA ASN A 74 5.48 12.59 -18.96
C ASN A 74 4.38 13.61 -18.58
N LYS A 75 3.75 14.19 -19.61
CA LYS A 75 2.61 15.11 -19.43
C LYS A 75 1.29 14.37 -19.16
N THR A 76 1.12 13.23 -19.82
CA THR A 76 -0.11 12.43 -19.77
C THR A 76 0.20 11.07 -19.19
N TRP A 77 -0.69 10.61 -18.33
CA TRP A 77 -0.64 9.30 -17.69
C TRP A 77 -1.90 8.54 -18.05
N LEU A 78 -1.75 7.23 -18.26
CA LEU A 78 -2.86 6.32 -18.51
C LEU A 78 -2.95 5.33 -17.35
N ASN A 79 -4.17 4.97 -16.95
CA ASN A 79 -4.46 4.00 -15.88
C ASN A 79 -3.89 4.32 -14.50
N SER A 80 -3.42 5.55 -14.28
CA SER A 80 -2.77 5.98 -13.04
C SER A 80 -2.77 7.50 -12.90
N GLU A 81 -2.60 7.95 -11.67
CA GLU A 81 -2.21 9.34 -11.40
C GLU A 81 -0.74 9.57 -11.80
N PRO A 82 -0.32 10.82 -12.02
CA PRO A 82 1.08 11.15 -12.28
C PRO A 82 2.04 10.59 -11.23
N MET A 83 3.11 9.93 -11.68
CA MET A 83 4.07 9.28 -10.79
C MET A 83 5.49 9.83 -10.93
N THR A 84 6.24 9.81 -9.83
CA THR A 84 7.65 10.21 -9.79
C THR A 84 8.51 9.04 -9.35
N LEU A 85 9.80 9.02 -9.73
CA LEU A 85 10.70 7.97 -9.24
C LEU A 85 10.90 8.00 -7.72
N SER A 86 10.65 9.14 -7.07
CA SER A 86 10.76 9.26 -5.61
C SER A 86 9.65 8.50 -4.89
N SER A 87 8.41 8.55 -5.39
CA SER A 87 7.29 7.80 -4.79
C SER A 87 7.39 6.28 -5.03
N LEU A 88 8.26 5.86 -5.96
CA LEU A 88 8.51 4.46 -6.31
C LEU A 88 9.70 3.83 -5.58
N LYS A 89 10.35 4.55 -4.65
CA LYS A 89 11.48 4.01 -3.88
C LYS A 89 11.06 2.75 -3.10
N GLY A 90 11.93 1.73 -3.12
CA GLY A 90 11.65 0.42 -2.52
C GLY A 90 10.93 -0.56 -3.44
N LYS A 91 10.53 -0.14 -4.64
CA LYS A 91 9.99 -1.01 -5.69
C LYS A 91 11.00 -1.20 -6.82
N VAL A 92 10.94 -2.36 -7.48
CA VAL A 92 11.62 -2.58 -8.76
C VAL A 92 10.70 -2.04 -9.86
N VAL A 93 11.24 -1.16 -10.71
CA VAL A 93 10.47 -0.45 -11.74
C VAL A 93 11.03 -0.80 -13.12
N LEU A 94 10.15 -1.19 -14.04
CA LEU A 94 10.45 -1.40 -15.46
C LEU A 94 9.93 -0.21 -16.26
N VAL A 95 10.76 0.32 -17.16
CA VAL A 95 10.36 1.37 -18.12
C VAL A 95 10.45 0.78 -19.52
N GLU A 96 9.34 0.83 -20.24
CA GLU A 96 9.22 0.32 -21.61
C GLU A 96 8.75 1.43 -22.54
N PHE A 97 9.42 1.58 -23.70
CA PHE A 97 9.07 2.55 -24.73
C PHE A 97 8.43 1.82 -25.90
N TRP A 98 7.23 2.24 -26.30
CA TRP A 98 6.47 1.62 -27.39
C TRP A 98 5.64 2.65 -28.16
N THR A 99 5.17 2.27 -29.35
CA THR A 99 4.26 3.06 -30.19
C THR A 99 3.01 2.26 -30.52
N TYR A 100 1.85 2.92 -30.60
CA TYR A 100 0.62 2.33 -31.12
C TYR A 100 0.59 2.41 -32.66
N THR A 101 -0.15 1.51 -33.30
CA THR A 101 -0.38 1.48 -34.76
C THR A 101 -1.82 1.84 -35.09
#